data_AF-A0A354GM25-F1
#
_entry.id   AF-A0A354GM25-F1
#
_cell.length_a   1.000
_cell.length_b   1.000
_cell.length_c   1.000
_cell.angle_alpha   90.00
_cell.angle_beta   90.00
_cell.angle_gamma   90.00
#
_symmetry.space_group_name_H-M   'P 1'
#
loop_
_entity.id
_entity.type
_entity.pdbx_description
1 polymer ?
#
loop_
_entity_poly.entity_id
_entity_poly.type
_entity_poly.pdbx_seq_one_letter_code
_entity_poly.pdbx_strand_id
1 'polypeptide(L)'
;MEQLREFLNAVRDKSAAPGNFLGLLNILIGRRITRADGTAVCGGMTWRELAALLKQLRWDREGVSELKINPATLPPRDRERFWYVAIAHAEVASAAATAAGDRLIKPLKALGYVVGPAPGAKP
;
A
#
# COMPACT_ATOMS: atom_id res chain seq x y z
N MET A 1 -13.38 7.93 -1.43
CA MET A 1 -12.94 7.13 -0.25
C MET A 1 -13.53 5.73 -0.27
N GLU A 2 -14.79 5.56 -0.68
CA GLU A 2 -15.45 4.25 -0.76
C GLU A 2 -14.77 3.28 -1.74
N GLN A 3 -14.47 3.72 -2.96
CA GLN A 3 -13.79 2.92 -3.99
C GLN A 3 -12.41 2.42 -3.54
N LEU A 4 -11.68 3.24 -2.77
CA LEU A 4 -10.39 2.88 -2.21
C LEU A 4 -10.51 1.85 -1.09
N ARG A 5 -11.58 1.92 -0.28
CA ARG A 5 -11.87 0.90 0.74
C ARG A 5 -12.25 -0.43 0.09
N GLU A 6 -13.08 -0.41 -0.95
CA GLU A 6 -13.41 -1.60 -1.74
C GLU A 6 -12.15 -2.22 -2.36
N PHE A 7 -11.27 -1.41 -2.95
CA PHE A 7 -9.98 -1.85 -3.45
C PHE A 7 -9.16 -2.55 -2.37
N LEU A 8 -9.01 -1.93 -1.20
CA LEU A 8 -8.22 -2.48 -0.10
C LEU A 8 -8.82 -3.77 0.46
N ASN A 9 -10.15 -3.87 0.54
CA ASN A 9 -10.83 -5.11 0.92
C ASN A 9 -10.58 -6.22 -0.12
N ALA A 10 -10.70 -5.92 -1.41
CA ALA A 10 -10.43 -6.89 -2.47
C ALA A 10 -8.98 -7.41 -2.45
N VAL A 11 -8.00 -6.53 -2.16
CA VAL A 11 -6.59 -6.91 -2.00
C VAL A 11 -6.37 -7.78 -0.77
N ARG A 12 -7.05 -7.46 0.34
CA ARG A 12 -6.99 -8.21 1.60
C ARG A 12 -7.55 -9.63 1.44
N ASP A 13 -8.75 -9.75 0.88
CA ASP A 13 -9.50 -11.00 0.79
C ASP A 13 -8.82 -12.04 -0.12
N LYS A 14 -8.09 -11.57 -1.14
CA LYS A 14 -7.41 -12.44 -2.11
C LYS A 14 -6.02 -12.89 -1.67
N SER A 15 -5.62 -12.58 -0.43
CA SER A 15 -4.27 -12.89 0.10
C SER A 15 -3.17 -12.46 -0.88
N ALA A 16 -3.35 -11.33 -1.57
CA ALA A 16 -2.30 -10.78 -2.43
C ALA A 16 -1.19 -10.11 -1.61
N ALA A 17 -1.44 -9.87 -0.32
CA ALA A 17 -0.58 -9.12 0.60
C ALA A 17 0.59 -9.88 1.25
N PRO A 18 0.55 -11.20 1.55
CA PRO A 18 1.70 -11.90 2.13
C PRO A 18 2.89 -11.83 1.19
N GLY A 19 3.97 -11.20 1.63
CA GLY A 19 5.19 -10.92 0.88
C GLY A 19 5.14 -9.71 -0.06
N ASN A 20 4.03 -8.94 -0.07
CA ASN A 20 3.79 -7.84 -0.99
C ASN A 20 3.29 -6.55 -0.31
N PHE A 21 3.28 -6.47 1.01
CA PHE A 21 2.80 -5.26 1.70
C PHE A 21 3.59 -4.01 1.28
N LEU A 22 4.91 -4.16 1.11
CA LEU A 22 5.77 -3.11 0.57
C LEU A 22 5.33 -2.63 -0.84
N GLY A 23 4.95 -3.57 -1.70
CA GLY A 23 4.45 -3.26 -3.04
C GLY A 23 3.12 -2.51 -3.00
N LEU A 24 2.24 -2.87 -2.06
CA LEU A 24 0.97 -2.19 -1.86
C LEU A 24 1.20 -0.73 -1.43
N LEU A 25 2.12 -0.49 -0.49
CA LEU A 25 2.51 0.87 -0.09
C LEU A 25 3.05 1.68 -1.27
N ASN A 26 3.95 1.09 -2.08
CA ASN A 26 4.50 1.74 -3.28
C ASN A 26 3.40 2.18 -4.26
N ILE A 27 2.45 1.28 -4.56
CA ILE A 27 1.34 1.54 -5.48
C ILE A 27 0.44 2.66 -4.92
N LEU A 28 0.01 2.55 -3.66
CA LEU A 28 -0.93 3.50 -3.07
C LEU A 28 -0.34 4.92 -2.99
N ILE A 29 0.95 5.04 -2.69
CA ILE A 29 1.61 6.35 -2.54
C ILE A 29 1.92 6.96 -3.91
N GLY A 30 2.48 6.16 -4.83
CA GLY A 30 3.13 6.68 -6.03
C GLY A 30 2.37 6.49 -7.33
N ARG A 31 1.34 5.63 -7.37
CA ARG A 31 0.74 5.20 -8.64
C ARG A 31 -0.74 5.53 -8.70
N ARG A 32 -1.18 5.87 -9.92
CA ARG A 32 -2.61 6.00 -10.21
C ARG A 32 -3.23 4.61 -10.31
N ILE A 33 -4.40 4.43 -9.71
CA ILE A 33 -5.20 3.22 -9.78
C ILE A 33 -6.55 3.60 -10.38
N THR A 34 -6.96 2.88 -11.42
CA THR A 34 -8.29 2.98 -12.01
C THR A 34 -8.96 1.61 -12.03
N ARG A 35 -10.26 1.57 -12.21
CA ARG A 35 -10.96 0.36 -12.66
C ARG A 35 -10.76 0.18 -14.17
N ALA A 36 -11.13 -1.01 -14.67
CA ALA A 36 -11.08 -1.33 -16.10
C ALA A 36 -11.95 -0.40 -16.97
N ASP A 37 -13.01 0.17 -16.41
CA ASP A 37 -13.89 1.16 -17.06
C ASP A 37 -13.31 2.59 -17.06
N GLY A 38 -12.11 2.80 -16.51
CA GLY A 38 -11.45 4.10 -16.40
C GLY A 38 -11.80 4.89 -15.13
N THR A 39 -12.70 4.39 -14.28
CA THR A 39 -13.07 5.05 -13.02
C THR A 39 -11.86 5.17 -12.11
N ALA A 40 -11.56 6.39 -11.65
CA ALA A 40 -10.44 6.62 -10.75
C ALA A 40 -10.72 6.03 -9.35
N VAL A 41 -9.77 5.22 -8.86
CA VAL A 41 -9.80 4.64 -7.50
C VAL A 41 -8.85 5.42 -6.59
N CYS A 42 -7.63 5.68 -7.06
CA CYS A 42 -6.60 6.41 -6.34
C CYS A 42 -5.68 7.15 -7.32
N GLY A 43 -5.21 8.35 -6.96
CA GLY A 43 -4.25 9.12 -7.76
C GLY A 43 -2.82 9.10 -7.20
N GLY A 44 -2.54 8.26 -6.20
CA GLY A 44 -1.45 8.46 -5.26
C GLY A 44 -1.97 9.12 -3.97
N MET A 45 -1.31 8.87 -2.86
CA MET A 45 -1.66 9.44 -1.55
C MET A 45 -0.42 9.77 -0.74
N THR A 46 -0.57 10.73 0.17
CA THR A 46 0.50 11.04 1.12
C THR A 46 0.64 9.94 2.16
N TRP A 47 1.81 9.86 2.79
CA TRP A 47 2.05 8.90 3.88
C TRP A 47 1.09 9.11 5.06
N ARG A 48 0.67 10.36 5.32
CA ARG A 48 -0.28 10.70 6.38
C ARG A 48 -1.66 10.14 6.09
N GLU A 49 -2.13 10.29 4.85
CA GLU A 49 -3.43 9.76 4.42
C GLU A 49 -3.44 8.23 4.47
N LEU A 50 -2.37 7.59 3.98
CA LEU A 50 -2.24 6.13 4.03
C LEU A 50 -2.21 5.60 5.47
N ALA A 51 -1.45 6.24 6.35
CA ALA A 51 -1.39 5.85 7.76
C ALA A 51 -2.76 5.97 8.45
N ALA A 52 -3.49 7.06 8.17
CA ALA A 52 -4.85 7.24 8.70
C ALA A 52 -5.82 6.17 8.17
N LEU A 53 -5.72 5.83 6.89
CA LEU A 53 -6.55 4.81 6.25
C LEU A 53 -6.29 3.41 6.80
N LEU A 54 -5.03 3.00 6.94
CA LEU A 54 -4.64 1.71 7.53
C LEU A 54 -5.11 1.60 8.99
N LYS A 55 -5.06 2.70 9.75
CA LYS A 55 -5.62 2.77 11.11
C LYS A 55 -7.14 2.59 11.10
N GLN A 56 -7.86 3.27 10.20
CA GLN A 56 -9.32 3.18 10.09
C GLN A 56 -9.79 1.77 9.70
N LEU A 57 -9.10 1.14 8.75
CA LEU A 57 -9.44 -0.21 8.27
C LEU A 57 -9.00 -1.33 9.22
N ARG A 58 -8.35 -0.98 10.35
CA ARG A 58 -7.73 -1.94 11.27
C ARG A 58 -6.91 -2.97 10.51
N TRP A 59 -6.07 -2.47 9.59
CA TRP A 59 -5.24 -3.33 8.75
C TRP A 59 -4.37 -4.22 9.62
N ASP A 60 -4.17 -5.46 9.19
CA ASP A 60 -3.42 -6.41 9.98
C ASP A 60 -1.96 -5.97 10.13
N ARG A 61 -1.45 -6.05 11.36
CA ARG A 61 -0.06 -5.73 11.67
C ARG A 61 0.89 -6.84 11.24
N GLU A 62 0.40 -8.05 10.92
CA GLU A 62 1.23 -9.10 10.32
C GLU A 62 1.88 -8.66 9.01
N GLY A 63 1.21 -7.84 8.20
CA GLY A 63 1.82 -7.24 7.00
C GLY A 63 2.99 -6.29 7.33
N VAL A 64 3.07 -5.77 8.56
CA VAL A 64 4.19 -4.95 9.06
C VAL A 64 5.32 -5.81 9.61
N SER A 65 5.09 -7.08 9.94
CA SER A 65 6.17 -8.01 10.29
C SER A 65 7.18 -8.15 9.15
N GLU A 66 6.73 -8.02 7.89
CA GLU A 66 7.60 -7.94 6.71
C GLU A 66 8.52 -6.71 6.71
N LEU A 67 8.07 -5.62 7.33
CA LEU A 67 8.84 -4.39 7.47
C LEU A 67 9.88 -4.48 8.60
N LYS A 68 9.93 -5.62 9.32
CA LYS A 68 10.84 -5.88 10.46
C LYS A 68 10.73 -4.84 11.59
N ILE A 69 9.56 -4.23 11.75
CA ILE A 69 9.30 -3.24 12.80
C ILE A 69 8.57 -3.94 13.94
N ASN A 70 9.18 -3.92 15.13
CA ASN A 70 8.53 -4.41 16.33
C ASN A 70 7.75 -3.26 17.01
N PRO A 71 6.41 -3.31 17.07
CA PRO A 71 5.62 -2.26 17.72
C PRO A 71 5.96 -2.10 19.21
N ALA A 72 6.39 -3.18 19.87
CA ALA A 72 6.71 -3.17 21.29
C ALA A 72 8.01 -2.40 21.59
N THR A 73 8.94 -2.34 20.63
CA THR A 73 10.22 -1.63 20.79
C THR A 73 10.12 -0.14 20.46
N LEU A 74 8.99 0.32 19.91
CA LEU A 74 8.79 1.74 19.60
C LEU A 74 8.51 2.56 20.87
N PRO A 75 9.02 3.80 20.99
CA PRO A 75 8.64 4.74 22.03
C PRO A 75 7.11 4.95 22.09
N PRO A 76 6.52 5.25 23.26
CA PRO A 76 5.07 5.43 23.41
C PRO A 76 4.45 6.41 22.39
N ARG A 77 5.16 7.52 22.10
CA ARG A 77 4.76 8.53 21.10
C ARG A 77 4.69 7.96 19.68
N ASP A 78 5.58 7.05 19.33
CA ASP A 78 5.66 6.44 18.00
C ASP A 78 4.67 5.29 17.85
N ARG A 79 4.28 4.64 18.96
CA ARG A 79 3.18 3.67 18.96
C ARG A 79 1.86 4.31 18.56
N GLU A 80 1.60 5.55 18.95
CA GLU A 80 0.41 6.30 18.53
C GLU A 80 0.41 6.61 17.02
N ARG A 81 1.61 6.73 16.43
CA ARG A 81 1.85 7.01 15.01
C ARG A 81 2.41 5.80 14.26
N PHE A 82 2.11 4.59 14.76
CA PHE A 82 2.72 3.35 14.30
C PHE A 82 2.76 3.21 12.78
N TRP A 83 1.63 3.41 12.08
CA TRP A 83 1.56 3.27 10.62
C TRP A 83 2.39 4.30 9.87
N TYR A 84 2.51 5.52 10.39
CA TYR A 84 3.35 6.54 9.76
C TYR A 84 4.82 6.16 9.88
N VAL A 85 5.24 5.72 11.07
CA VAL A 85 6.60 5.21 11.32
C VAL A 85 6.86 3.97 10.44
N ALA A 86 5.88 3.07 10.33
CA ALA A 86 5.99 1.88 9.51
C ALA A 86 6.24 2.19 8.03
N ILE A 87 5.47 3.12 7.46
CA ILE A 87 5.65 3.57 6.08
C ILE A 87 7.00 4.26 5.89
N ALA A 88 7.43 5.08 6.85
CA ALA A 88 8.72 5.77 6.78
C ALA A 88 9.91 4.81 6.76
N HIS A 89 9.84 3.71 7.52
CA HIS A 89 10.86 2.67 7.56
C HIS A 89 10.77 1.65 6.42
N ALA A 90 9.66 1.60 5.69
CA ALA A 90 9.42 0.61 4.65
C ALA A 90 10.25 0.83 3.37
N GLU A 91 10.98 1.96 3.24
CA GLU A 91 11.73 2.30 2.02
C GLU A 91 10.86 2.19 0.75
N VAL A 92 9.66 2.76 0.79
CA VAL A 92 8.61 2.65 -0.26
C VAL A 92 9.03 3.16 -1.64
N ALA A 93 10.15 3.87 -1.74
CA ALA A 93 10.75 4.38 -2.97
C ALA A 93 11.95 3.55 -3.47
N SER A 94 12.32 2.46 -2.79
CA SER A 94 13.43 1.59 -3.18
C SER A 94 13.10 0.78 -4.45
N ALA A 95 14.13 0.29 -5.13
CA ALA A 95 13.96 -0.64 -6.26
C ALA A 95 13.21 -1.92 -5.84
N ALA A 96 13.41 -2.38 -4.60
CA ALA A 96 12.68 -3.50 -4.03
C ALA A 96 11.18 -3.22 -3.92
N ALA A 97 10.81 -1.99 -3.50
CA ALA A 97 9.41 -1.57 -3.42
C ALA A 97 8.75 -1.46 -4.80
N THR A 98 9.48 -0.94 -5.80
CA THR A 98 9.02 -0.91 -7.19
C THR A 98 8.78 -2.33 -7.72
N ALA A 99 9.75 -3.23 -7.55
CA ALA A 99 9.62 -4.62 -8.00
C ALA A 99 8.49 -5.38 -7.26
N ALA A 100 8.24 -5.07 -5.99
CA ALA A 100 7.09 -5.60 -5.25
C ALA A 100 5.76 -5.03 -5.78
N GLY A 101 5.73 -3.74 -6.11
CA GLY A 101 4.57 -3.11 -6.75
C GLY A 101 4.27 -3.72 -8.11
N ASP A 102 5.29 -3.95 -8.94
CA ASP A 102 5.11 -4.52 -10.28
C ASP A 102 4.57 -5.97 -10.22
N ARG A 103 5.02 -6.75 -9.23
CA ARG A 103 4.45 -8.08 -8.94
C ARG A 103 2.96 -8.04 -8.61
N LEU A 104 2.49 -6.97 -7.95
CA LEU A 104 1.07 -6.79 -7.63
C LEU A 104 0.21 -6.34 -8.82
N ILE A 105 0.79 -5.83 -9.91
CA ILE A 105 -0.01 -5.36 -11.07
C ILE A 105 -0.84 -6.51 -11.66
N LYS A 106 -0.23 -7.69 -11.83
CA LYS A 106 -0.90 -8.85 -12.42
C LYS A 106 -2.13 -9.32 -11.60
N PRO A 107 -2.04 -9.55 -10.28
CA PRO A 107 -3.21 -9.90 -9.49
C PRO A 107 -4.23 -8.76 -9.41
N LEU A 108 -3.80 -7.49 -9.33
CA LEU A 108 -4.71 -6.35 -9.33
C LEU A 108 -5.51 -6.24 -10.65
N LYS A 109 -4.88 -6.53 -11.78
CA LYS A 109 -5.55 -6.59 -13.09
C LYS A 109 -6.60 -7.69 -13.14
N ALA A 110 -6.33 -8.86 -12.55
CA ALA A 110 -7.30 -9.95 -12.43
C ALA A 110 -8.51 -9.58 -11.55
N LEU A 111 -8.36 -8.58 -10.67
CA LEU A 111 -9.45 -8.02 -9.85
C LEU A 111 -10.16 -6.83 -10.52
N GLY A 112 -9.82 -6.50 -11.77
CA GLY A 112 -10.44 -5.41 -12.51
C GLY A 112 -9.82 -4.02 -12.26
N TYR A 113 -8.63 -3.98 -11.63
CA TYR A 113 -7.91 -2.73 -11.38
C TYR A 113 -6.72 -2.56 -12.34
N VAL A 114 -6.53 -1.34 -12.81
CA VAL A 114 -5.41 -0.93 -13.65
C VAL A 114 -4.50 -0.02 -12.83
N VAL A 115 -3.22 -0.36 -12.78
CA VAL A 115 -2.20 0.42 -12.07
C VAL A 115 -1.34 1.14 -13.10
N GLY A 116 -1.18 2.45 -12.92
CA GLY A 116 -0.32 3.29 -13.75
C GLY A 116 1.17 3.01 -13.54
N PRO A 117 2.04 3.68 -14.33
CA PRO A 117 3.49 3.52 -14.23
C PRO A 117 4.02 3.97 -12.86
N ALA A 118 5.19 3.44 -12.49
CA ALA A 118 5.89 3.85 -11.27
C ALA A 118 6.33 5.33 -11.35
N PRO A 119 6.44 6.05 -10.22
CA PRO A 119 7.01 7.39 -10.20
C PRO A 119 8.40 7.42 -10.86
N GLY A 120 8.60 8.33 -11.82
CA GLY A 120 9.88 8.48 -12.52
C GLY A 120 10.14 7.49 -13.65
N ALA A 121 9.24 6.53 -13.91
CA ALA A 121 9.28 5.76 -15.14
C ALA A 121 8.96 6.69 -16.33
N LYS A 122 9.85 6.73 -17.33
CA LYS A 122 9.55 7.43 -18.59
C LYS A 122 8.36 6.73 -19.27
N PRO A 123 7.41 7.50 -19.86
CA PRO A 123 6.30 6.95 -20.63
C PRO A 123 6.80 6.19 -21.87
#